data_AF-A0A9Q1K7S4-F1
#
_entry.id   AF-A0A9Q1K7S4-F1
#
_cell.length_a   1.000
_cell.length_b   1.000
_cell.length_c   1.000
_cell.angle_alpha   90.00
_cell.angle_beta   90.00
_cell.angle_gamma   90.00
#
_symmetry.space_group_name_H-M   'P 1'
#
loop_
_entity.id
_entity.type
_entity.pdbx_description
1 polymer ?
#
loop_
_entity_poly.entity_id
_entity_poly.type
_entity_poly.pdbx_seq_one_letter_code
_entity_poly.pdbx_strand_id
1 'polypeptide(L)'
;MLPVMCSSLLKESLFLKHAAELMLVDTTSWLTWEKVEDLKMEHCYIAEDYAAEISLFKVNGAKEAEEKTRCWQLPFTPPPVEEQPSEEEVARKAAIKERQGQRLREMAEAKRASRINELENEQRGLEFLLRQLEKVDENDIPAFLSDTGYVSKQEIEATLAKVAQSLRKAKREQVEMEEKEDATKAENFPLVDIPDNMLTPEQLKEKKKQVFLKATTEGRQRARQKRMEEELQREKQNQLEEEKRLENPELYLEQLRAKYEELSEKINQKKRLKTNGNTNGNHMSGGVGRGERLNAAQKERMRLLTTAAFDRGKGEDTFGARDEDWQLYKLMSRENDDEDEGPDEDETEIAREIDPTFTPKSESGACQSSDVPRARPLTKEDFQIKLGVERFRCPEILFNPNIIGIDQAGLDEMVGVSLRRFSPKGRGLEEKLTNSILLTGGSCLFPGMNKRLEAGVRMIRPCGTPIRIIRAKHPILDAWRGASSYAASLQFSEQTFSKMDYYEKGEDWLRGYKFRYTL
;
A
#
# COMPACT_ATOMS: atom_id res chain seq x y z
N MET A 1 22.88 19.88 -44.99
CA MET A 1 22.62 20.65 -43.75
C MET A 1 21.14 20.53 -43.31
N LEU A 2 20.17 20.76 -44.21
CA LEU A 2 18.72 20.60 -43.94
C LEU A 2 18.22 19.22 -43.45
N PRO A 3 18.72 18.05 -43.93
CA PRO A 3 18.20 16.77 -43.47
C PRO A 3 18.59 16.42 -42.02
N VAL A 4 19.70 16.97 -41.52
CA VAL A 4 20.22 16.72 -40.17
C VAL A 4 19.40 17.48 -39.12
N MET A 5 18.95 18.71 -39.42
CA MET A 5 18.21 19.56 -38.49
C MET A 5 16.71 19.22 -38.36
N CYS A 6 16.03 18.84 -39.44
CA CYS A 6 14.65 18.34 -39.33
C CYS A 6 14.57 17.00 -38.57
N SER A 7 15.59 16.15 -38.69
CA SER A 7 15.66 14.88 -37.96
C SER A 7 15.89 15.09 -36.46
N SER A 8 16.68 16.10 -36.07
CA SER A 8 16.97 16.39 -34.66
C SER A 8 15.78 17.00 -33.93
N LEU A 9 15.03 17.92 -34.55
CA LEU A 9 13.82 18.51 -33.96
C LEU A 9 12.75 17.47 -33.58
N LEU A 10 12.43 16.56 -34.50
CA LEU A 10 11.48 15.47 -34.23
C LEU A 10 11.99 14.53 -33.14
N LYS A 11 13.31 14.36 -33.02
CA LYS A 11 13.93 13.46 -32.05
C LYS A 11 14.05 14.06 -30.66
N GLU A 12 14.25 15.37 -30.53
CA GLU A 12 14.15 16.09 -29.26
C GLU A 12 12.74 15.89 -28.66
N SER A 13 11.71 16.14 -29.47
CA SER A 13 10.33 16.02 -29.01
C SER A 13 9.95 14.56 -28.75
N LEU A 14 10.45 13.60 -29.56
CA LEU A 14 10.29 12.17 -29.31
C LEU A 14 10.95 11.74 -28.00
N PHE A 15 12.17 12.22 -27.71
CA PHE A 15 12.87 11.93 -26.46
C PHE A 15 12.08 12.42 -25.25
N LEU A 16 11.60 13.68 -25.29
CA LEU A 16 10.82 14.24 -24.19
C LEU A 16 9.47 13.52 -24.00
N LYS A 17 8.80 13.16 -25.11
CA LYS A 17 7.55 12.40 -25.06
C LYS A 17 7.77 11.02 -24.44
N HIS A 18 8.79 10.29 -24.87
CA HIS A 18 9.05 8.95 -24.37
C HIS A 18 9.49 8.96 -22.90
N ALA A 19 10.28 9.97 -22.49
CA ALA A 19 10.62 10.17 -21.08
C ALA A 19 9.35 10.44 -20.24
N ALA A 20 8.44 11.28 -20.72
CA ALA A 20 7.18 11.58 -20.04
C ALA A 20 6.24 10.36 -19.98
N GLU A 21 6.14 9.58 -21.05
CA GLU A 21 5.36 8.33 -21.11
C GLU A 21 5.91 7.26 -20.15
N LEU A 22 7.23 7.20 -19.96
CA LEU A 22 7.87 6.28 -19.01
C LEU A 22 7.67 6.69 -17.54
N MET A 23 7.43 7.98 -17.28
CA MET A 23 7.24 8.49 -15.92
C MET A 23 5.80 8.36 -15.40
N LEU A 24 4.81 8.13 -16.27
CA LEU A 24 3.40 8.10 -15.86
C LEU A 24 2.64 6.95 -16.53
N VAL A 25 1.95 6.16 -15.69
CA VAL A 25 1.40 4.84 -16.04
C VAL A 25 0.22 4.89 -17.03
N ASP A 26 -0.49 6.02 -17.19
CA ASP A 26 -1.76 6.06 -17.96
C ASP A 26 -1.97 7.33 -18.82
N THR A 27 -0.91 7.97 -19.28
CA THR A 27 -0.95 9.34 -19.83
C THR A 27 -0.86 9.46 -21.35
N THR A 28 -0.82 8.35 -22.08
CA THR A 28 -0.60 8.33 -23.53
C THR A 28 -1.66 9.07 -24.35
N SER A 29 -2.86 9.30 -23.82
CA SER A 29 -3.95 9.99 -24.54
C SER A 29 -3.89 11.52 -24.47
N TRP A 30 -3.32 12.10 -23.40
CA TRP A 30 -3.34 13.56 -23.23
C TRP A 30 -2.07 14.24 -23.77
N LEU A 31 -0.94 13.54 -23.79
CA LEU A 31 0.35 14.11 -24.18
C LEU A 31 0.48 14.12 -25.72
N THR A 32 -0.14 15.11 -26.36
CA THR A 32 -0.03 15.34 -27.80
C THR A 32 1.35 15.85 -28.18
N TRP A 33 1.75 15.63 -29.44
CA TRP A 33 3.03 16.13 -29.97
C TRP A 33 3.18 17.65 -29.87
N GLU A 34 2.10 18.38 -30.10
CA GLU A 34 2.06 19.84 -29.95
C GLU A 34 2.34 20.26 -28.51
N LYS A 35 1.74 19.57 -27.52
CA LYS A 35 1.98 19.86 -26.10
C LYS A 35 3.39 19.52 -25.67
N VAL A 36 3.98 18.45 -26.20
CA VAL A 36 5.39 18.13 -25.95
C VAL A 36 6.30 19.22 -26.53
N GLU A 37 5.99 19.76 -27.71
CA GLU A 37 6.73 20.88 -28.29
C GLU A 37 6.60 22.15 -27.45
N ASP A 38 5.39 22.49 -27.00
CA ASP A 38 5.16 23.61 -26.08
C ASP A 38 6.00 23.45 -24.80
N LEU A 39 5.91 22.29 -24.15
CA LEU A 39 6.67 21.97 -22.93
C LEU A 39 8.18 22.05 -23.16
N LYS A 40 8.64 21.57 -24.32
CA LYS A 40 10.05 21.66 -24.71
C LYS A 40 10.48 23.12 -24.79
N MET A 41 9.73 23.96 -25.51
CA MET A 41 10.08 25.37 -25.72
C MET A 41 9.96 26.21 -24.44
N GLU A 42 9.01 25.90 -23.56
CA GLU A 42 8.77 26.64 -22.31
C GLU A 42 9.71 26.24 -21.16
N HIS A 43 10.03 24.95 -21.04
CA HIS A 43 10.73 24.44 -19.86
C HIS A 43 12.16 23.99 -20.12
N CYS A 44 12.55 23.68 -21.36
CA CYS A 44 13.91 23.23 -21.64
C CYS A 44 14.90 24.38 -21.80
N TYR A 45 16.16 24.11 -21.48
CA TYR A 45 17.27 25.06 -21.60
C TYR A 45 18.57 24.30 -21.87
N ILE A 46 19.55 24.97 -22.44
CA ILE A 46 20.87 24.39 -22.71
C ILE A 46 21.81 24.80 -21.59
N ALA A 47 22.38 23.79 -20.92
CA ALA A 47 23.42 24.01 -19.92
C ALA A 47 24.73 24.43 -20.59
N GLU A 48 25.49 25.33 -19.96
CA GLU A 48 26.81 25.74 -20.46
C GLU A 48 27.84 24.62 -20.25
N ASP A 49 27.80 23.98 -19.08
CA ASP A 49 28.53 22.75 -18.76
C ASP A 49 27.53 21.65 -18.37
N TYR A 50 27.33 20.70 -19.27
CA TYR A 50 26.42 19.57 -19.07
C TYR A 50 26.85 18.66 -17.91
N ALA A 51 28.15 18.45 -17.72
CA ALA A 51 28.68 17.54 -16.71
C ALA A 51 28.52 18.12 -15.29
N ALA A 52 28.71 19.42 -15.13
CA ALA A 52 28.40 20.12 -13.89
C ALA A 52 26.90 20.09 -13.61
N GLU A 53 26.07 20.41 -14.61
CA GLU A 53 24.61 20.46 -14.46
C GLU A 53 24.03 19.09 -14.08
N ILE A 54 24.45 18.00 -14.73
CA ILE A 54 23.96 16.66 -14.38
C ILE A 54 24.41 16.21 -12.99
N SER A 55 25.56 16.71 -12.51
CA SER A 55 26.07 16.36 -11.18
C SER A 55 25.22 16.97 -10.07
N LEU A 56 24.60 18.14 -10.29
CA LEU A 56 23.64 18.73 -9.34
C LEU A 56 22.44 17.81 -9.09
N PHE A 57 21.96 17.13 -10.13
CA PHE A 57 20.81 16.22 -10.06
C PHE A 57 21.17 14.81 -9.55
N LYS A 58 22.45 14.47 -9.39
CA LYS A 58 22.88 13.19 -8.80
C LYS A 58 22.92 13.23 -7.28
N VAL A 59 23.07 14.41 -6.68
CA VAL A 59 23.11 14.57 -5.22
C VAL A 59 21.66 14.62 -4.72
N ASN A 60 21.23 13.56 -4.05
CA ASN A 60 19.88 13.47 -3.48
C ASN A 60 19.63 14.63 -2.50
N GLY A 61 18.52 15.36 -2.69
CA GLY A 61 18.11 16.45 -1.81
C GLY A 61 18.89 17.77 -2.01
N ALA A 62 19.60 17.92 -3.13
CA ALA A 62 20.19 19.21 -3.48
C ALA A 62 19.05 20.23 -3.76
N LYS A 63 18.93 21.25 -2.91
CA LYS A 63 17.94 22.34 -3.05
C LYS A 63 17.93 22.95 -4.45
N GLU A 64 19.11 23.10 -5.05
CA GLU A 64 19.26 23.63 -6.42
C GLU A 64 18.60 22.74 -7.49
N ALA A 65 18.64 21.41 -7.32
CA ALA A 65 18.01 20.47 -8.25
C ALA A 65 16.47 20.52 -8.11
N GLU A 66 15.96 20.68 -6.89
CA GLU A 66 14.52 20.87 -6.63
C GLU A 66 14.01 22.20 -7.23
N GLU A 67 14.75 23.30 -7.04
CA GLU A 67 14.41 24.61 -7.63
C GLU A 67 14.41 24.59 -9.17
N LYS A 68 15.31 23.80 -9.75
CA LYS A 68 15.39 23.56 -11.19
C LYS A 68 14.43 22.49 -11.68
N THR A 69 13.74 21.75 -10.82
CA THR A 69 12.70 20.81 -11.26
C THR A 69 11.39 21.56 -11.51
N ARG A 70 10.72 21.26 -12.61
CA ARG A 70 9.42 21.88 -12.96
C ARG A 70 8.34 20.81 -12.96
N CYS A 71 7.28 21.05 -12.21
CA CYS A 71 6.10 20.19 -12.22
C CYS A 71 5.05 20.80 -13.15
N TRP A 72 4.57 20.01 -14.10
CA TRP A 72 3.47 20.37 -14.98
C TRP A 72 2.26 19.52 -14.60
N GLN A 73 1.22 20.20 -14.10
CA GLN A 73 0.02 19.57 -13.56
C GLN A 73 -0.98 19.28 -14.67
N LEU A 74 -1.42 18.03 -14.75
CA LEU A 74 -2.53 17.65 -15.60
C LEU A 74 -3.88 18.05 -15.01
N PRO A 75 -4.91 18.18 -15.87
CA PRO A 75 -6.29 18.22 -15.41
C PRO A 75 -6.55 17.06 -14.45
N PHE A 76 -6.84 17.40 -13.20
CA PHE A 76 -7.16 16.45 -12.15
C PHE A 76 -8.43 16.91 -11.46
N THR A 77 -9.44 16.04 -11.44
CA THR A 77 -10.66 16.26 -10.67
C THR A 77 -10.48 15.50 -9.35
N PRO A 78 -10.40 16.20 -8.21
CA PRO A 78 -10.27 15.52 -6.93
C PRO A 78 -11.49 14.62 -6.71
N PRO A 79 -11.31 13.39 -6.18
CA PRO A 79 -12.45 12.58 -5.78
C PRO A 79 -13.29 13.38 -4.77
N PRO A 80 -14.63 13.22 -4.79
CA PRO A 80 -15.47 13.85 -3.79
C PRO A 80 -14.95 13.44 -2.41
N VAL A 81 -14.70 14.44 -1.56
CA VAL A 81 -14.32 14.21 -0.17
C VAL A 81 -15.47 13.43 0.46
N GLU A 82 -15.26 12.17 0.82
CA GLU A 82 -16.17 11.46 1.70
C GLU A 82 -16.12 12.20 3.04
N GLU A 83 -17.08 13.09 3.26
CA GLU A 83 -17.27 13.71 4.56
C GLU A 83 -17.37 12.59 5.59
N GLN A 84 -16.53 12.66 6.63
CA GLN A 84 -16.63 11.72 7.74
C GLN A 84 -18.09 11.70 8.21
N PRO A 85 -18.70 10.51 8.39
CA PRO A 85 -20.10 10.44 8.75
C PRO A 85 -20.32 11.28 10.01
N SER A 86 -21.21 12.27 9.90
CA SER A 86 -21.58 13.18 10.98
C SER A 86 -21.84 12.39 12.27
N GLU A 87 -21.51 12.97 13.44
CA GLU A 87 -21.81 12.36 14.75
C GLU A 87 -23.27 11.88 14.84
N GLU A 88 -24.19 12.54 14.12
CA GLU A 88 -25.59 12.15 14.03
C GLU A 88 -25.83 10.85 13.24
N GLU A 89 -25.06 10.60 12.17
CA GLU A 89 -25.13 9.34 11.41
C GLU A 89 -24.50 8.17 12.17
N VAL A 90 -23.40 8.42 12.89
CA VAL A 90 -22.79 7.44 13.78
C VAL A 90 -23.74 7.10 14.93
N ALA A 91 -24.38 8.11 15.53
CA ALA A 91 -25.41 7.92 16.55
C ALA A 91 -26.64 7.16 16.01
N ARG A 92 -27.08 7.42 14.78
CA ARG A 92 -28.16 6.66 14.13
C ARG A 92 -27.79 5.19 13.92
N LYS A 93 -26.59 4.90 13.43
CA LYS A 93 -26.11 3.52 13.24
C LYS A 93 -25.97 2.79 14.58
N ALA A 94 -25.45 3.46 15.61
CA ALA A 94 -25.39 2.93 16.98
C ALA A 94 -26.78 2.64 17.55
N ALA A 95 -27.74 3.57 17.41
CA ALA A 95 -29.12 3.40 17.86
C ALA A 95 -29.86 2.26 17.12
N ILE A 96 -29.59 2.06 15.82
CA ILE A 96 -30.14 0.92 15.06
C ILE A 96 -29.56 -0.40 15.60
N LYS A 97 -28.24 -0.46 15.83
CA LYS A 97 -27.57 -1.65 16.38
C LYS A 97 -28.05 -1.97 17.80
N GLU A 98 -28.25 -0.96 18.63
CA GLU A 98 -28.79 -1.10 19.98
C GLU A 98 -30.24 -1.60 19.97
N ARG A 99 -31.11 -1.03 19.12
CA ARG A 99 -32.49 -1.52 18.95
C ARG A 99 -32.54 -2.96 18.44
N GLN A 100 -31.64 -3.35 17.54
CA GLN A 100 -31.53 -4.74 17.10
C GLN A 100 -31.10 -5.66 18.25
N GLY A 101 -30.12 -5.24 19.06
CA GLY A 101 -29.71 -5.95 20.26
C GLY A 101 -30.83 -6.07 21.30
N GLN A 102 -31.62 -5.01 21.49
CA GLN A 102 -32.76 -4.98 22.42
C GLN A 102 -33.87 -5.94 21.97
N ARG A 103 -34.24 -5.94 20.68
CA ARG A 103 -35.21 -6.89 20.13
C ARG A 103 -34.78 -8.35 20.30
N LEU A 104 -33.48 -8.64 20.16
CA LEU A 104 -32.94 -9.98 20.39
C LEU A 104 -33.05 -10.39 21.87
N ARG A 105 -32.79 -9.46 22.80
CA ARG A 105 -32.96 -9.69 24.24
C ARG A 105 -34.42 -9.90 24.62
N GLU A 106 -35.34 -9.09 24.10
CA GLU A 106 -36.78 -9.24 24.31
C GLU A 106 -37.31 -10.56 23.73
N MET A 107 -36.87 -10.96 22.53
CA MET A 107 -37.23 -12.25 21.94
C MET A 107 -36.71 -13.43 22.78
N ALA A 108 -35.49 -13.32 23.32
CA ALA A 108 -34.92 -14.33 24.20
C ALA A 108 -35.67 -14.40 25.55
N GLU A 109 -36.06 -13.27 26.12
CA GLU A 109 -36.86 -13.19 27.34
C GLU A 109 -38.28 -13.73 27.14
N ALA A 110 -38.94 -13.39 26.03
CA ALA A 110 -40.25 -13.91 25.69
C ALA A 110 -40.24 -15.43 25.50
N LYS A 111 -39.22 -15.98 24.81
CA LYS A 111 -39.02 -17.44 24.69
C LYS A 111 -38.82 -18.09 26.05
N ARG A 112 -38.02 -17.46 26.92
CA ARG A 112 -37.80 -17.94 28.29
C ARG A 112 -39.07 -17.90 29.13
N ALA A 113 -39.86 -16.84 29.03
CA ALA A 113 -41.14 -16.72 29.73
C ALA A 113 -42.17 -17.76 29.25
N SER A 114 -42.27 -18.00 27.93
CA SER A 114 -43.08 -19.08 27.36
C SER A 114 -42.67 -20.42 27.96
N ARG A 115 -41.37 -20.70 28.00
CA ARG A 115 -40.83 -21.96 28.54
C ARG A 115 -41.12 -22.12 30.03
N ILE A 116 -41.06 -21.05 30.81
CA ILE A 116 -41.44 -21.08 32.24
C ILE A 116 -42.92 -21.42 32.39
N ASN A 117 -43.80 -20.77 31.62
CA ASN A 117 -45.25 -21.00 31.69
C ASN A 117 -45.63 -22.42 31.27
N GLU A 118 -44.99 -22.97 30.22
CA GLU A 118 -45.13 -24.39 29.83
C GLU A 118 -44.80 -25.33 31.00
N LEU A 119 -43.63 -25.14 31.61
CA LEU A 119 -43.18 -25.96 32.73
C LEU A 119 -44.09 -25.81 33.96
N GLU A 120 -44.63 -24.61 34.23
CA GLU A 120 -45.59 -24.37 35.32
C GLU A 120 -46.93 -25.08 35.07
N ASN A 121 -47.38 -25.12 33.83
CA ASN A 121 -48.60 -25.84 33.45
C ASN A 121 -48.43 -27.34 33.57
N GLU A 122 -47.28 -27.87 33.11
CA GLU A 122 -46.91 -29.28 33.28
C GLU A 122 -46.83 -29.64 34.77
N GLN A 123 -46.19 -28.81 35.59
CA GLN A 123 -46.12 -29.04 37.04
C GLN A 123 -47.52 -29.07 37.67
N ARG A 124 -48.38 -28.09 37.37
CA ARG A 124 -49.76 -28.05 37.89
C ARG A 124 -50.58 -29.25 37.44
N GLY A 125 -50.40 -29.71 36.20
CA GLY A 125 -51.04 -30.92 35.68
C GLY A 125 -50.62 -32.19 36.41
N LEU A 126 -49.32 -32.37 36.64
CA LEU A 126 -48.77 -33.50 37.38
C LEU A 126 -49.21 -33.50 38.86
N GLU A 127 -49.22 -32.34 39.51
CA GLU A 127 -49.74 -32.19 40.88
C GLU A 127 -51.23 -32.52 40.98
N PHE A 128 -52.02 -32.13 39.97
CA PHE A 128 -53.44 -32.46 39.89
C PHE A 128 -53.66 -33.97 39.71
N LEU A 129 -52.89 -34.62 38.83
CA LEU A 129 -52.92 -36.06 38.62
C LEU A 129 -52.57 -36.84 39.90
N LEU A 130 -51.55 -36.40 40.65
CA LEU A 130 -51.20 -37.01 41.93
C LEU A 130 -52.35 -36.89 42.96
N ARG A 131 -53.00 -35.72 43.04
CA ARG A 131 -54.16 -35.52 43.93
C ARG A 131 -55.38 -36.33 43.54
N GLN A 132 -55.57 -36.62 42.26
CA GLN A 132 -56.63 -37.52 41.79
C GLN A 132 -56.28 -38.97 42.11
N LEU A 133 -55.03 -39.37 41.91
CA LEU A 133 -54.54 -40.71 42.20
C LEU A 133 -54.66 -41.07 43.69
N GLU A 134 -54.54 -40.10 44.60
CA GLU A 134 -54.77 -40.28 46.04
C GLU A 134 -56.21 -40.63 46.41
N LYS A 135 -57.18 -40.39 45.52
CA LYS A 135 -58.62 -40.64 45.75
C LYS A 135 -59.13 -41.92 45.08
N VAL A 136 -58.30 -42.60 44.30
CA VAL A 136 -58.65 -43.83 43.59
C VAL A 136 -58.22 -45.04 44.44
N ASP A 137 -59.10 -46.03 44.57
CA ASP A 137 -58.81 -47.26 45.30
C ASP A 137 -57.68 -48.06 44.62
N GLU A 138 -56.84 -48.75 45.40
CA GLU A 138 -55.60 -49.38 44.91
C GLU A 138 -55.80 -50.38 43.75
N ASN A 139 -56.98 -50.99 43.66
CA ASN A 139 -57.34 -51.94 42.59
C ASN A 139 -57.61 -51.27 41.24
N ASP A 140 -57.99 -49.99 41.22
CA ASP A 140 -58.39 -49.23 40.02
C ASP A 140 -57.29 -48.29 39.50
N ILE A 141 -56.18 -48.17 40.25
CA ILE A 141 -55.00 -47.38 39.87
C ILE A 141 -54.44 -47.75 38.48
N PRO A 142 -54.31 -49.05 38.11
CA PRO A 142 -53.79 -49.42 36.78
C PRO A 142 -54.67 -48.94 35.62
N ALA A 143 -55.99 -48.94 35.79
CA ALA A 143 -56.95 -48.48 34.78
C ALA A 143 -56.95 -46.94 34.65
N PHE A 144 -56.80 -46.22 35.76
CA PHE A 144 -56.66 -44.75 35.74
C PHE A 144 -55.34 -44.31 35.09
N LEU A 145 -54.25 -45.03 35.36
CA LEU A 145 -52.93 -44.72 34.82
C LEU A 145 -52.81 -44.99 33.31
N SER A 146 -53.51 -46.01 32.78
CA SER A 146 -53.52 -46.28 31.33
C SER A 146 -54.11 -45.13 30.50
N ASP A 147 -55.05 -44.36 31.05
CA ASP A 147 -55.68 -43.21 30.37
C ASP A 147 -54.79 -41.96 30.38
N THR A 148 -53.83 -41.88 31.30
CA THR A 148 -52.94 -40.72 31.48
C THR A 148 -51.56 -40.91 30.85
N GLY A 149 -51.23 -42.13 30.41
CA GLY A 149 -49.97 -42.46 29.75
C GLY A 149 -48.77 -42.68 30.69
N TYR A 150 -48.99 -42.73 32.00
CA TYR A 150 -47.97 -43.03 33.00
C TYR A 150 -48.09 -44.48 33.49
N VAL A 151 -46.97 -45.14 33.78
CA VAL A 151 -46.95 -46.56 34.15
C VAL A 151 -47.03 -46.75 35.68
N SER A 152 -46.64 -45.75 36.47
CA SER A 152 -46.69 -45.81 37.93
C SER A 152 -46.78 -44.43 38.60
N LYS A 153 -47.24 -44.40 39.85
CA LYS A 153 -47.20 -43.20 40.72
C LYS A 153 -45.78 -42.63 40.85
N GLN A 154 -44.79 -43.50 40.99
CA GLN A 154 -43.37 -43.11 41.12
C GLN A 154 -42.83 -42.43 39.86
N GLU A 155 -43.35 -42.80 38.69
CA GLU A 155 -42.98 -42.16 37.42
C GLU A 155 -43.52 -40.72 37.35
N ILE A 156 -44.75 -40.48 37.81
CA ILE A 156 -45.35 -39.14 37.91
C ILE A 156 -44.58 -38.26 38.90
N GLU A 157 -44.16 -38.81 40.05
CA GLU A 157 -43.33 -38.11 41.03
C GLU A 157 -41.92 -37.79 40.47
N ALA A 158 -41.33 -38.71 39.71
CA ALA A 158 -40.03 -38.52 39.07
C ALA A 158 -40.07 -37.49 37.93
N THR A 159 -41.14 -37.46 37.13
CA THR A 159 -41.34 -36.43 36.09
C THR A 159 -41.61 -35.07 36.73
N LEU A 160 -42.38 -35.00 37.82
CA LEU A 160 -42.59 -33.77 38.58
C LEU A 160 -41.27 -33.22 39.13
N ALA A 161 -40.39 -34.07 39.67
CA ALA A 161 -39.05 -33.66 40.12
C ALA A 161 -38.18 -33.10 38.97
N LYS A 162 -38.23 -33.73 37.77
CA LYS A 162 -37.51 -33.26 36.58
C LYS A 162 -38.04 -31.94 36.04
N VAL A 163 -39.37 -31.76 36.02
CA VAL A 163 -40.03 -30.51 35.62
C VAL A 163 -39.72 -29.40 36.61
N ALA A 164 -39.79 -29.66 37.92
CA ALA A 164 -39.44 -28.70 38.97
C ALA A 164 -37.97 -28.25 38.88
N GLN A 165 -37.02 -29.16 38.58
CA GLN A 165 -35.62 -28.81 38.37
C GLN A 165 -35.42 -27.94 37.12
N SER A 166 -36.12 -28.28 36.03
CA SER A 166 -36.09 -27.52 34.78
C SER A 166 -36.69 -26.12 34.95
N LEU A 167 -37.73 -26.00 35.76
CA LEU A 167 -38.42 -24.75 36.09
C LEU A 167 -37.56 -23.84 36.98
N ARG A 168 -36.84 -24.40 37.97
CA ARG A 168 -35.85 -23.66 38.78
C ARG A 168 -34.72 -23.10 37.91
N LYS A 169 -34.18 -23.91 37.01
CA LYS A 169 -33.15 -23.48 36.05
C LYS A 169 -33.68 -22.40 35.10
N ALA A 170 -34.91 -22.56 34.63
CA ALA A 170 -35.55 -21.58 33.75
C ALA A 170 -35.84 -20.26 34.48
N LYS A 171 -36.25 -20.25 35.76
CA LYS A 171 -36.62 -19.06 36.55
C LYS A 171 -35.47 -18.19 37.06
N ARG A 172 -34.20 -18.53 36.81
CA ARG A 172 -33.01 -17.73 37.25
C ARG A 172 -32.86 -17.59 38.77
N GLU A 173 -33.48 -18.44 39.57
CA GLU A 173 -33.25 -18.46 41.02
C GLU A 173 -31.80 -18.86 41.40
N GLN A 174 -31.00 -19.32 40.43
CA GLN A 174 -29.62 -19.74 40.66
C GLN A 174 -28.56 -18.65 40.55
N VAL A 175 -28.79 -17.47 39.94
CA VAL A 175 -27.68 -16.50 39.81
C VAL A 175 -27.39 -15.77 41.13
N GLU A 176 -28.40 -15.44 41.94
CA GLU A 176 -28.16 -14.76 43.23
C GLU A 176 -27.99 -15.72 44.42
N MET A 177 -28.58 -16.93 44.37
CA MET A 177 -28.36 -17.94 45.41
C MET A 177 -27.05 -18.71 45.22
N GLU A 178 -26.59 -18.99 43.99
CA GLU A 178 -25.29 -19.65 43.79
C GLU A 178 -24.13 -18.69 44.10
N GLU A 179 -24.24 -17.37 43.89
CA GLU A 179 -23.17 -16.43 44.27
C GLU A 179 -23.00 -16.29 45.79
N LYS A 180 -24.08 -16.41 46.58
CA LYS A 180 -24.00 -16.45 48.05
C LYS A 180 -23.67 -17.84 48.59
N GLU A 181 -24.17 -18.91 47.97
CA GLU A 181 -23.85 -20.28 48.40
C GLU A 181 -22.43 -20.71 48.01
N ASP A 182 -21.89 -20.31 46.85
CA ASP A 182 -20.52 -20.65 46.43
C ASP A 182 -19.45 -19.94 47.27
N ALA A 183 -19.72 -18.71 47.74
CA ALA A 183 -18.85 -18.05 48.72
C ALA A 183 -18.83 -18.79 50.07
N THR A 184 -19.96 -19.34 50.51
CA THR A 184 -20.03 -20.12 51.76
C THR A 184 -19.58 -21.58 51.62
N LYS A 185 -19.63 -22.17 50.41
CA LYS A 185 -19.15 -23.54 50.13
C LYS A 185 -17.65 -23.61 49.80
N ALA A 186 -17.04 -22.50 49.34
CA ALA A 186 -15.60 -22.42 49.10
C ALA A 186 -14.76 -22.69 50.37
N GLU A 187 -15.31 -22.44 51.55
CA GLU A 187 -14.60 -22.63 52.83
C GLU A 187 -14.76 -24.04 53.44
N ASN A 188 -15.64 -24.90 52.92
CA ASN A 188 -15.89 -26.22 53.51
C ASN A 188 -15.87 -27.35 52.46
N PHE A 189 -14.67 -27.87 52.19
CA PHE A 189 -14.46 -29.16 51.50
C PHE A 189 -13.93 -30.24 52.48
N PRO A 190 -14.71 -30.64 53.50
CA PRO A 190 -14.21 -31.42 54.64
C PRO A 190 -13.67 -32.82 54.28
N LEU A 191 -14.06 -33.40 53.15
CA LEU A 191 -13.59 -34.73 52.70
C LEU A 191 -12.28 -34.66 51.90
N VAL A 192 -11.87 -33.48 51.43
CA VAL A 192 -10.66 -33.31 50.62
C VAL A 192 -9.40 -33.53 51.46
N ASP A 193 -9.44 -33.17 52.75
CA ASP A 193 -8.30 -33.23 53.68
C ASP A 193 -8.18 -34.57 54.44
N ILE A 194 -9.11 -35.51 54.24
CA ILE A 194 -9.11 -36.84 54.90
C ILE A 194 -8.38 -37.87 54.00
N PRO A 195 -7.40 -38.64 54.52
CA PRO A 195 -6.69 -39.66 53.75
C PRO A 195 -7.60 -40.78 53.20
N ASP A 196 -7.29 -41.27 51.99
CA ASP A 196 -8.13 -42.24 51.25
C ASP A 196 -8.38 -43.56 51.99
N ASN A 197 -7.47 -43.95 52.90
CA ASN A 197 -7.56 -45.20 53.67
C ASN A 197 -8.62 -45.17 54.77
N MET A 198 -9.22 -44.00 55.05
CA MET A 198 -10.21 -43.79 56.10
C MET A 198 -11.62 -43.54 55.54
N LEU A 199 -11.81 -43.70 54.22
CA LEU A 199 -13.05 -43.33 53.52
C LEU A 199 -13.74 -44.57 52.95
N THR A 200 -15.07 -44.62 53.07
CA THR A 200 -15.89 -45.65 52.42
C THR A 200 -15.92 -45.44 50.89
N PRO A 201 -16.22 -46.47 50.08
CA PRO A 201 -16.24 -46.35 48.61
C PRO A 201 -17.22 -45.29 48.07
N GLU A 202 -18.27 -44.95 48.84
CA GLU A 202 -19.19 -43.86 48.52
C GLU A 202 -18.58 -42.49 48.84
N GLN A 203 -17.88 -42.37 49.97
CA GLN A 203 -17.17 -41.15 50.36
C GLN A 203 -15.98 -40.84 49.43
N LEU A 204 -15.35 -41.85 48.84
CA LEU A 204 -14.32 -41.66 47.80
C LEU A 204 -14.89 -41.06 46.50
N LYS A 205 -16.12 -41.43 46.11
CA LYS A 205 -16.81 -40.82 44.95
C LYS A 205 -17.18 -39.36 45.23
N GLU A 206 -17.61 -39.06 46.45
CA GLU A 206 -17.94 -37.70 46.88
C GLU A 206 -16.70 -36.82 47.01
N LYS A 207 -15.59 -37.36 47.56
CA LYS A 207 -14.28 -36.70 47.58
C LYS A 207 -13.82 -36.32 46.17
N LYS A 208 -13.96 -37.21 45.18
CA LYS A 208 -13.62 -36.90 43.77
C LYS A 208 -14.45 -35.75 43.20
N LYS A 209 -15.74 -35.66 43.53
CA LYS A 209 -16.59 -34.53 43.13
C LYS A 209 -16.17 -33.24 43.80
N GLN A 210 -15.90 -33.27 45.11
CA GLN A 210 -15.43 -32.09 45.87
C GLN A 210 -14.08 -31.58 45.35
N VAL A 211 -13.15 -32.48 45.03
CA VAL A 211 -11.87 -32.13 44.39
C VAL A 211 -12.09 -31.47 43.01
N PHE A 212 -13.01 -31.99 42.20
CA PHE A 212 -13.31 -31.40 40.89
C PHE A 212 -13.95 -30.01 40.98
N LEU A 213 -14.92 -29.81 41.89
CA LEU A 213 -15.53 -28.50 42.14
C LEU A 213 -14.50 -27.51 42.67
N LYS A 214 -13.69 -27.90 43.67
CA LYS A 214 -12.59 -27.10 44.21
C LYS A 214 -11.59 -26.69 43.13
N ALA A 215 -11.17 -27.63 42.27
CA ALA A 215 -10.27 -27.33 41.16
C ALA A 215 -10.89 -26.35 40.14
N THR A 216 -12.19 -26.42 39.89
CA THR A 216 -12.88 -25.56 38.93
C THR A 216 -13.06 -24.13 39.47
N THR A 217 -13.42 -23.99 40.75
CA THR A 217 -13.58 -22.68 41.40
C THR A 217 -12.22 -22.02 41.65
N GLU A 218 -11.23 -22.76 42.14
CA GLU A 218 -9.84 -22.28 42.30
C GLU A 218 -9.21 -21.89 40.96
N GLY A 219 -9.48 -22.64 39.88
CA GLY A 219 -8.98 -22.31 38.54
C GLY A 219 -9.53 -20.97 38.03
N ARG A 220 -10.82 -20.68 38.24
CA ARG A 220 -11.42 -19.38 37.90
C ARG A 220 -10.86 -18.25 38.76
N GLN A 221 -10.65 -18.50 40.06
CA GLN A 221 -10.07 -17.51 40.97
C GLN A 221 -8.61 -17.21 40.63
N ARG A 222 -7.79 -18.22 40.33
CA ARG A 222 -6.40 -18.04 39.87
C ARG A 222 -6.32 -17.27 38.56
N ALA A 223 -7.21 -17.55 37.59
CA ALA A 223 -7.25 -16.80 36.34
C ALA A 223 -7.63 -15.33 36.55
N ARG A 224 -8.54 -15.02 37.48
CA ARG A 224 -8.89 -13.65 37.87
C ARG A 224 -7.74 -12.96 38.59
N GLN A 225 -7.11 -13.63 39.55
CA GLN A 225 -5.95 -13.10 40.29
C GLN A 225 -4.78 -12.83 39.36
N LYS A 226 -4.47 -13.75 38.43
CA LYS A 226 -3.39 -13.58 37.45
C LYS A 226 -3.61 -12.35 36.58
N ARG A 227 -4.84 -12.10 36.12
CA ARG A 227 -5.17 -10.89 35.34
C ARG A 227 -4.99 -9.61 36.14
N MET A 228 -5.46 -9.58 37.39
CA MET A 228 -5.28 -8.43 38.28
C MET A 228 -3.81 -8.20 38.61
N GLU A 229 -3.02 -9.27 38.74
CA GLU A 229 -1.59 -9.19 39.00
C GLU A 229 -0.80 -8.72 37.78
N GLU A 230 -1.12 -9.22 36.58
CA GLU A 230 -0.54 -8.75 35.30
C GLU A 230 -0.85 -7.26 35.08
N GLU A 231 -2.08 -6.81 35.37
CA GLU A 231 -2.50 -5.41 35.27
C GLU A 231 -1.75 -4.51 36.27
N LEU A 232 -1.64 -4.95 37.53
CA LEU A 232 -0.86 -4.24 38.57
C LEU A 232 0.64 -4.19 38.25
N GLN A 233 1.19 -5.26 37.67
CA GLN A 233 2.60 -5.29 37.24
C GLN A 233 2.86 -4.31 36.09
N ARG A 234 1.94 -4.23 35.12
CA ARG A 234 2.02 -3.27 34.02
C ARG A 234 1.93 -1.83 34.53
N GLU A 235 1.02 -1.55 35.45
CA GLU A 235 0.89 -0.22 36.05
C GLU A 235 2.15 0.19 36.84
N LYS A 236 2.75 -0.73 37.60
CA LYS A 236 4.03 -0.50 38.29
C LYS A 236 5.19 -0.26 37.32
N GLN A 237 5.25 -0.98 36.21
CA GLN A 237 6.28 -0.76 35.18
C GLN A 237 6.14 0.63 34.58
N ASN A 238 4.92 1.06 34.23
CA ASN A 238 4.66 2.39 33.70
C ASN A 238 5.07 3.49 34.69
N GLN A 239 4.76 3.32 35.98
CA GLN A 239 5.17 4.27 37.02
C GLN A 239 6.69 4.36 37.15
N LEU A 240 7.41 3.23 37.13
CA LEU A 240 8.87 3.21 37.16
C LEU A 240 9.52 3.86 35.93
N GLU A 241 8.93 3.70 34.74
CA GLU A 241 9.40 4.38 33.53
C GLU A 241 9.13 5.90 33.58
N GLU A 242 7.98 6.31 34.12
CA GLU A 242 7.65 7.72 34.32
C GLU A 242 8.56 8.40 35.36
N GLU A 243 8.90 7.71 36.46
CA GLU A 243 9.88 8.17 37.44
C GLU A 243 11.27 8.35 36.80
N LYS A 244 11.75 7.37 36.01
CA LYS A 244 13.04 7.48 35.29
C LYS A 244 13.07 8.66 34.32
N ARG A 245 11.95 8.92 33.63
CA ARG A 245 11.79 10.06 32.73
C ARG A 245 11.91 11.39 33.49
N LEU A 246 11.39 11.45 34.72
CA LEU A 246 11.42 12.66 35.57
C LEU A 246 12.78 12.88 36.26
N GLU A 247 13.45 11.82 36.71
CA GLU A 247 14.74 11.91 37.42
C GLU A 247 15.89 12.41 36.53
N ASN A 248 15.99 11.90 35.29
CA ASN A 248 17.02 12.34 34.35
C ASN A 248 16.55 12.24 32.89
N PRO A 249 15.96 13.31 32.33
CA PRO A 249 15.37 13.28 31.00
C PRO A 249 16.40 13.10 29.88
N GLU A 250 17.63 13.58 30.03
CA GLU A 250 18.69 13.44 29.01
C GLU A 250 19.15 11.97 28.91
N LEU A 251 19.35 11.32 30.06
CA LEU A 251 19.77 9.92 30.13
C LEU A 251 18.64 8.99 29.66
N TYR A 252 17.39 9.32 29.97
CA TYR A 252 16.22 8.60 29.44
C TYR A 252 16.14 8.67 27.90
N LEU A 253 16.38 9.85 27.31
CA LEU A 253 16.42 10.01 25.85
C LEU A 253 17.57 9.23 25.20
N GLU A 254 18.73 9.16 25.84
CA GLU A 254 19.87 8.37 25.37
C GLU A 254 19.55 6.87 25.40
N GLN A 255 18.95 6.37 26.47
CA GLN A 255 18.46 4.98 26.56
C GLN A 255 17.39 4.68 25.51
N LEU A 256 16.51 5.64 25.23
CA LEU A 256 15.48 5.51 24.19
C LEU A 256 16.11 5.37 22.80
N ARG A 257 17.11 6.19 22.49
CA ARG A 257 17.86 6.12 21.22
C ARG A 257 18.58 4.78 21.08
N ALA A 258 19.20 4.28 22.14
CA ALA A 258 19.84 2.97 22.14
C ALA A 258 18.83 1.82 21.90
N LYS A 259 17.65 1.88 22.52
CA LYS A 259 16.55 0.92 22.26
C LYS A 259 16.11 0.96 20.78
N TYR A 260 15.95 2.16 20.20
CA TYR A 260 15.62 2.31 18.78
C TYR A 260 16.69 1.75 17.85
N GLU A 261 17.97 1.98 18.16
CA GLU A 261 19.09 1.49 17.37
C GLU A 261 19.12 -0.05 17.37
N GLU A 262 18.98 -0.69 18.53
CA GLU A 262 18.91 -2.15 18.66
C GLU A 262 17.74 -2.75 17.86
N LEU A 263 16.57 -2.10 17.92
CA LEU A 263 15.36 -2.55 17.22
C LEU A 263 15.54 -2.39 15.70
N SER A 264 16.11 -1.28 15.25
CA SER A 264 16.46 -1.06 13.84
C SER A 264 17.47 -2.09 13.31
N GLU A 265 18.44 -2.50 14.13
CA GLU A 265 19.40 -3.54 13.76
C GLU A 265 18.73 -4.91 13.61
N LYS A 266 17.78 -5.27 14.48
CA LYS A 266 16.99 -6.50 14.37
C LYS A 266 16.16 -6.53 13.09
N ILE A 267 15.47 -5.43 12.75
CA ILE A 267 14.73 -5.29 11.49
C ILE A 267 15.66 -5.48 10.29
N ASN A 268 16.84 -4.84 10.31
CA ASN A 268 17.82 -4.96 9.24
C ASN A 268 18.40 -6.38 9.12
N GLN A 269 18.58 -7.10 10.24
CA GLN A 269 18.96 -8.51 10.22
C GLN A 269 17.86 -9.40 9.62
N LYS A 270 16.58 -9.19 9.98
CA LYS A 270 15.41 -9.90 9.41
C LYS A 270 15.33 -9.64 7.89
N LYS A 271 15.55 -8.39 7.44
CA LYS A 271 15.64 -8.03 6.00
C LYS A 271 16.79 -8.75 5.29
N ARG A 272 17.99 -8.81 5.89
CA ARG A 272 19.16 -9.52 5.33
C ARG A 272 18.93 -11.02 5.18
N LEU A 273 18.25 -11.64 6.15
CA LEU A 273 17.88 -13.06 6.10
C LEU A 273 16.86 -13.33 4.99
N LYS A 274 15.90 -12.43 4.77
CA LYS A 274 14.95 -12.50 3.65
C LYS A 274 15.63 -12.32 2.28
N THR A 275 16.56 -11.38 2.14
CA THR A 275 17.27 -11.15 0.86
C THR A 275 18.24 -12.29 0.50
N ASN A 276 18.89 -12.92 1.47
CA ASN A 276 19.79 -14.05 1.23
C ASN A 276 19.03 -15.36 0.91
N GLY A 277 17.74 -15.45 1.26
CA GLY A 277 16.90 -16.60 0.92
C GLY A 277 16.46 -16.65 -0.55
N ASN A 278 16.63 -15.56 -1.32
CA ASN A 278 16.07 -15.41 -2.66
C ASN A 278 17.11 -15.40 -3.80
N THR A 279 18.36 -15.80 -3.51
CA THR A 279 19.43 -15.92 -4.51
C THR A 279 19.84 -17.37 -4.71
N ASN A 280 19.01 -18.16 -5.38
CA ASN A 280 19.49 -19.26 -6.23
C ASN A 280 18.43 -19.58 -7.30
N GLY A 281 18.86 -19.50 -8.55
CA GLY A 281 17.99 -19.28 -9.70
C GLY A 281 17.27 -20.50 -10.27
N ASN A 282 16.22 -20.17 -11.02
CA ASN A 282 15.90 -20.65 -12.36
C ASN A 282 15.73 -22.17 -12.55
N HIS A 283 14.48 -22.65 -12.51
CA HIS A 283 13.99 -23.61 -13.50
C HIS A 283 12.47 -23.54 -13.69
N MET A 284 12.07 -23.17 -14.90
CA MET A 284 10.82 -23.60 -15.51
C MET A 284 10.91 -25.11 -15.80
N SER A 285 10.03 -25.91 -15.22
CA SER A 285 9.45 -27.11 -15.84
C SER A 285 8.30 -27.65 -15.00
N GLY A 286 7.14 -27.84 -15.64
CA GLY A 286 6.03 -28.58 -15.05
C GLY A 286 6.44 -30.00 -14.65
N GLY A 287 6.02 -30.43 -13.46
CA GLY A 287 6.30 -31.75 -12.93
C GLY A 287 5.71 -31.89 -11.54
N VAL A 288 4.56 -32.58 -11.47
CA VAL A 288 3.93 -33.01 -10.23
C VAL A 288 4.91 -33.90 -9.46
N GLY A 289 5.33 -33.49 -8.26
CA GLY A 289 5.98 -34.41 -7.32
C GLY A 289 6.93 -33.79 -6.29
N ARG A 290 6.47 -33.84 -5.03
CA ARG A 290 7.26 -33.87 -3.77
C ARG A 290 7.96 -32.59 -3.31
N GLY A 291 7.23 -31.88 -2.45
CA GLY A 291 7.73 -31.61 -1.10
C GLY A 291 8.46 -30.28 -0.92
N GLU A 292 7.79 -29.18 -1.25
CA GLU A 292 8.02 -27.94 -0.51
C GLU A 292 7.83 -28.24 0.98
N ARG A 293 8.82 -27.86 1.79
CA ARG A 293 8.78 -28.02 3.23
C ARG A 293 7.76 -27.02 3.78
N LEU A 294 6.49 -27.39 3.74
CA LEU A 294 5.41 -26.67 4.42
C LEU A 294 5.85 -26.32 5.84
N ASN A 295 5.65 -25.07 6.23
CA ASN A 295 5.88 -24.58 7.59
C ASN A 295 5.08 -25.43 8.59
N ALA A 296 5.49 -25.49 9.87
CA ALA A 296 4.83 -26.31 10.88
C ALA A 296 3.31 -26.02 10.96
N ALA A 297 2.95 -24.73 10.90
CA ALA A 297 1.56 -24.26 10.83
C ALA A 297 0.83 -24.74 9.56
N GLN A 298 1.48 -24.67 8.39
CA GLN A 298 0.90 -25.13 7.13
C GLN A 298 0.70 -26.67 7.09
N LYS A 299 1.60 -27.44 7.72
CA LYS A 299 1.42 -28.89 7.91
C LYS A 299 0.29 -29.21 8.88
N GLU A 300 0.15 -28.43 9.94
CA GLU A 300 -0.89 -28.60 10.93
C GLU A 300 -2.26 -28.24 10.36
N ARG A 301 -2.36 -27.16 9.58
CA ARG A 301 -3.53 -26.82 8.76
C ARG A 301 -3.90 -27.96 7.80
N MET A 302 -2.93 -28.47 7.04
CA MET A 302 -3.17 -29.57 6.10
C MET A 302 -3.63 -30.85 6.82
N ARG A 303 -3.06 -31.13 8.01
CA ARG A 303 -3.48 -32.26 8.85
C ARG A 303 -4.90 -32.06 9.39
N LEU A 304 -5.26 -30.87 9.88
CA LEU A 304 -6.60 -30.54 10.39
C LEU A 304 -7.65 -30.60 9.28
N LEU A 305 -7.37 -30.05 8.10
CA LEU A 305 -8.23 -30.15 6.91
C LEU A 305 -8.43 -31.60 6.48
N THR A 306 -7.35 -32.40 6.47
CA THR A 306 -7.43 -33.82 6.11
C THR A 306 -8.24 -34.61 7.15
N THR A 307 -8.10 -34.29 8.44
CA THR A 307 -8.83 -34.96 9.53
C THR A 307 -10.32 -34.60 9.49
N ALA A 308 -10.66 -33.33 9.29
CA ALA A 308 -12.03 -32.87 9.14
C ALA A 308 -12.73 -33.46 7.90
N ALA A 309 -11.98 -33.67 6.81
CA ALA A 309 -12.49 -34.28 5.58
C ALA A 309 -12.63 -35.82 5.66
N PHE A 310 -11.81 -36.52 6.45
CA PHE A 310 -11.83 -37.98 6.55
C PHE A 310 -12.82 -38.53 7.59
N ASP A 311 -13.18 -37.75 8.62
CA ASP A 311 -14.02 -38.25 9.72
C ASP A 311 -15.52 -38.41 9.37
N ARG A 312 -15.96 -38.01 8.18
CA ARG A 312 -17.38 -38.08 7.79
C ARG A 312 -17.53 -38.70 6.40
N GLY A 313 -17.78 -40.01 6.39
CA GLY A 313 -17.81 -40.84 5.19
C GLY A 313 -18.70 -40.33 4.05
N LYS A 314 -18.22 -40.59 2.83
CA LYS A 314 -18.89 -40.50 1.51
C LYS A 314 -20.09 -39.55 1.39
N GLY A 315 -19.80 -38.33 0.90
CA GLY A 315 -20.57 -37.74 -0.19
C GLY A 315 -21.48 -36.54 0.12
N GLU A 316 -21.66 -36.16 1.38
CA GLU A 316 -22.43 -34.94 1.71
C GLU A 316 -21.57 -33.95 2.51
N ASP A 317 -21.27 -32.83 1.88
CA ASP A 317 -20.57 -31.70 2.48
C ASP A 317 -21.47 -31.04 3.53
N THR A 318 -21.22 -31.37 4.80
CA THR A 318 -21.94 -30.85 5.98
C THR A 318 -21.06 -29.90 6.80
N PHE A 319 -19.97 -29.40 6.21
CA PHE A 319 -19.02 -28.50 6.87
C PHE A 319 -19.65 -27.11 7.07
N GLY A 320 -19.77 -26.68 8.34
CA GLY A 320 -20.41 -25.41 8.74
C GLY A 320 -21.77 -25.57 9.45
N ALA A 321 -22.28 -26.80 9.56
CA ALA A 321 -23.56 -27.09 10.22
C ALA A 321 -23.46 -27.22 11.76
N ARG A 322 -22.25 -27.32 12.32
CA ARG A 322 -22.01 -27.36 13.78
C ARG A 322 -21.15 -26.17 14.23
N ASP A 323 -21.38 -25.69 15.44
CA ASP A 323 -20.61 -24.60 16.06
C ASP A 323 -19.10 -24.91 16.20
N GLU A 324 -18.72 -26.19 16.18
CA GLU A 324 -17.32 -26.65 16.20
C GLU A 324 -16.57 -26.29 14.90
N ASP A 325 -17.25 -26.28 13.75
CA ASP A 325 -16.67 -25.94 12.45
C ASP A 325 -16.34 -24.43 12.37
N TRP A 326 -17.08 -23.61 13.13
CA TRP A 326 -16.84 -22.17 13.28
C TRP A 326 -15.60 -21.86 14.13
N GLN A 327 -15.31 -22.72 15.12
CA GLN A 327 -14.07 -22.60 15.89
C GLN A 327 -12.85 -22.94 15.02
N LEU A 328 -12.99 -23.88 14.08
CA LEU A 328 -11.94 -24.21 13.12
C LEU A 328 -11.69 -23.06 12.13
N TYR A 329 -12.74 -22.36 11.67
CA TYR A 329 -12.58 -21.11 10.90
C TYR A 329 -11.88 -20.02 11.72
N LYS A 330 -12.24 -19.84 13.00
CA LYS A 330 -11.61 -18.84 13.86
C LYS A 330 -10.15 -19.14 14.15
N LEU A 331 -9.78 -20.42 14.29
CA LEU A 331 -8.40 -20.86 14.45
C LEU A 331 -7.59 -20.66 13.16
N MET A 332 -8.19 -20.96 11.99
CA MET A 332 -7.54 -20.78 10.68
C MET A 332 -7.47 -19.31 10.24
N SER A 333 -8.43 -18.46 10.59
CA SER A 333 -8.41 -17.03 10.28
C SER A 333 -7.45 -16.27 11.18
N ARG A 334 -7.28 -16.71 12.45
CA ARG A 334 -6.39 -16.03 13.40
C ARG A 334 -4.92 -16.12 13.02
N GLU A 335 -4.49 -17.18 12.33
CA GLU A 335 -3.09 -17.32 11.87
C GLU A 335 -2.89 -16.88 10.41
N ASN A 336 -3.95 -16.56 9.65
CA ASN A 336 -3.79 -15.85 8.36
C ASN A 336 -3.47 -14.36 8.57
N ASP A 337 -3.85 -13.80 9.72
CA ASP A 337 -3.44 -12.45 10.13
C ASP A 337 -1.96 -12.43 10.59
N ASP A 338 -1.36 -13.58 10.91
CA ASP A 338 0.06 -13.70 11.29
C ASP A 338 1.00 -13.87 10.07
N GLU A 339 0.48 -14.13 8.86
CA GLU A 339 1.29 -14.21 7.62
C GLU A 339 1.29 -12.90 6.80
N ASP A 340 0.45 -11.92 7.15
CA ASP A 340 0.64 -10.50 6.76
C ASP A 340 1.24 -9.76 7.97
N GLU A 341 2.41 -10.22 8.42
CA GLU A 341 3.30 -9.49 9.34
C GLU A 341 3.73 -8.19 8.63
N GLY A 342 2.83 -7.20 8.64
CA GLY A 342 3.20 -5.81 8.82
C GLY A 342 4.10 -5.68 10.06
N PRO A 343 4.78 -4.54 10.25
CA PRO A 343 5.76 -4.38 11.34
C PRO A 343 5.17 -4.94 12.64
N ASP A 344 5.89 -5.89 13.25
CA ASP A 344 5.41 -6.74 14.35
C ASP A 344 4.58 -5.88 15.33
N GLU A 345 3.41 -6.34 15.79
CA GLU A 345 2.52 -5.53 16.64
C GLU A 345 3.29 -4.93 17.84
N ASP A 346 4.25 -5.66 18.38
CA ASP A 346 5.21 -5.22 19.40
C ASP A 346 6.08 -4.03 18.93
N GLU A 347 6.56 -3.99 17.69
CA GLU A 347 7.33 -2.86 17.14
C GLU A 347 6.47 -1.61 16.94
N THR A 348 5.20 -1.78 16.56
CA THR A 348 4.26 -0.66 16.41
C THR A 348 3.72 -0.13 17.73
N GLU A 349 3.55 -1.00 18.73
CA GLU A 349 3.18 -0.63 20.10
C GLU A 349 4.32 0.14 20.77
N ILE A 350 5.58 -0.33 20.67
CA ILE A 350 6.75 0.39 21.20
C ILE A 350 6.91 1.76 20.53
N ALA A 351 6.66 1.87 19.22
CA ALA A 351 6.74 3.16 18.52
C ALA A 351 5.62 4.15 18.92
N ARG A 352 4.41 3.66 19.24
CA ARG A 352 3.29 4.46 19.73
C ARG A 352 3.43 4.86 21.20
N GLU A 353 4.10 4.03 22.01
CA GLU A 353 4.39 4.29 23.42
C GLU A 353 5.43 5.43 23.58
N ILE A 354 6.30 5.60 22.58
CA ILE A 354 7.34 6.63 22.56
C ILE A 354 6.86 7.97 21.96
N ASP A 355 5.97 7.95 20.96
CA ASP A 355 5.29 9.14 20.43
C ASP A 355 3.81 8.82 20.13
N PRO A 356 2.84 9.38 20.88
CA PRO A 356 1.41 9.14 20.64
C PRO A 356 0.91 9.69 19.30
N THR A 357 1.72 10.48 18.59
CA THR A 357 1.47 11.00 17.25
C THR A 357 2.07 10.14 16.15
N PHE A 358 2.79 9.06 16.50
CA PHE A 358 3.44 8.18 15.55
C PHE A 358 2.42 7.51 14.63
N THR A 359 2.39 7.97 13.38
CA THR A 359 1.74 7.28 12.28
C THR A 359 2.82 6.51 11.54
N PRO A 360 2.65 5.21 11.28
CA PRO A 360 3.63 4.45 10.50
C PRO A 360 3.76 5.14 9.14
N LYS A 361 4.93 5.76 8.91
CA LYS A 361 5.28 6.28 7.58
C LYS A 361 5.39 5.08 6.65
N SER A 362 4.41 4.90 5.77
CA SER A 362 4.66 4.08 4.58
C SER A 362 5.79 4.76 3.81
N GLU A 363 6.88 4.03 3.61
CA GLU A 363 8.10 4.49 2.97
C GLU A 363 7.77 5.10 1.59
N SER A 364 7.69 6.44 1.54
CA SER A 364 7.74 7.21 0.30
C SER A 364 9.20 7.53 0.03
N GLY A 365 9.94 6.50 -0.39
CA GLY A 365 11.35 6.57 -0.75
C GLY A 365 11.66 5.44 -1.71
N ALA A 366 11.90 5.78 -2.97
CA ALA A 366 12.00 4.85 -4.09
C ALA A 366 12.97 3.68 -3.85
N CYS A 367 12.43 2.46 -3.81
CA CYS A 367 13.04 1.26 -4.38
C CYS A 367 11.92 0.25 -4.63
N GLN A 368 11.64 -0.06 -5.91
CA GLN A 368 10.61 -1.01 -6.30
C GLN A 368 10.99 -2.43 -5.88
N SER A 369 10.29 -3.02 -4.91
CA SER A 369 9.99 -4.45 -4.94
C SER A 369 8.76 -4.66 -5.80
N SER A 370 8.77 -5.72 -6.61
CA SER A 370 7.76 -6.06 -7.61
C SER A 370 6.50 -6.66 -6.99
N ASP A 371 5.90 -5.97 -6.01
CA ASP A 371 4.59 -6.33 -5.47
C ASP A 371 3.51 -5.57 -6.23
N VAL A 372 2.49 -6.31 -6.68
CA VAL A 372 1.33 -5.77 -7.41
C VAL A 372 0.78 -4.57 -6.63
N PRO A 373 0.65 -3.36 -7.24
CA PRO A 373 0.22 -2.20 -6.49
C PRO A 373 -1.19 -2.43 -5.94
N ARG A 374 -1.31 -2.46 -4.61
CA ARG A 374 -2.60 -2.27 -3.94
C ARG A 374 -3.15 -0.94 -4.46
N ALA A 375 -4.32 -0.96 -5.10
CA ALA A 375 -4.89 0.19 -5.80
C ALA A 375 -5.19 1.33 -4.82
N ARG A 376 -4.20 2.19 -4.55
CA ARG A 376 -4.40 3.43 -3.83
C ARG A 376 -5.15 4.41 -4.75
N PRO A 377 -6.07 5.23 -4.22
CA PRO A 377 -6.69 6.29 -5.00
C PRO A 377 -5.60 7.17 -5.61
N LEU A 378 -5.70 7.44 -6.91
CA LEU A 378 -4.79 8.36 -7.59
C LEU A 378 -4.99 9.76 -7.00
N THR A 379 -3.89 10.33 -6.54
CA THR A 379 -3.82 11.67 -5.95
C THR A 379 -3.45 12.70 -7.01
N LYS A 380 -3.61 13.99 -6.68
CA LYS A 380 -3.18 15.09 -7.56
C LYS A 380 -1.72 14.97 -8.02
N GLU A 381 -0.86 14.44 -7.15
CA GLU A 381 0.57 14.25 -7.42
C GLU A 381 0.84 13.19 -8.49
N ASP A 382 -0.04 12.19 -8.59
CA ASP A 382 0.02 11.14 -9.62
C ASP A 382 -0.32 11.69 -11.02
N PHE A 383 -0.91 12.88 -11.08
CA PHE A 383 -1.23 13.61 -12.31
C PHE A 383 -0.23 14.76 -12.57
N GLN A 384 1.00 14.68 -12.06
CA GLN A 384 2.05 15.67 -12.34
C GLN A 384 3.16 15.06 -13.20
N ILE A 385 3.51 15.73 -14.30
CA ILE A 385 4.79 15.49 -14.96
C ILE A 385 5.86 16.30 -14.23
N LYS A 386 6.88 15.62 -13.70
CA LYS A 386 8.07 16.27 -13.14
C LYS A 386 9.17 16.28 -14.20
N LEU A 387 9.53 17.48 -14.67
CA LEU A 387 10.63 17.72 -15.60
C LEU A 387 11.86 18.15 -14.80
N GLY A 388 12.83 17.25 -14.66
CA GLY A 388 14.10 17.50 -13.97
C GLY A 388 15.25 17.53 -14.96
N VAL A 389 15.93 16.39 -15.08
CA VAL A 389 17.10 16.20 -15.95
C VAL A 389 16.74 16.38 -17.43
N GLU A 390 15.51 16.07 -17.79
CA GLU A 390 14.97 16.15 -19.16
C GLU A 390 15.06 17.57 -19.72
N ARG A 391 14.94 18.58 -18.85
CA ARG A 391 14.94 20.00 -19.23
C ARG A 391 16.21 20.42 -19.94
N PHE A 392 17.36 19.88 -19.56
CA PHE A 392 18.64 20.19 -20.21
C PHE A 392 19.19 19.04 -21.03
N ARG A 393 18.80 17.80 -20.74
CA ARG A 393 19.20 16.63 -21.52
C ARG A 393 18.55 16.58 -22.91
N CYS A 394 17.30 17.03 -23.03
CA CYS A 394 16.60 17.08 -24.32
C CYS A 394 17.32 17.96 -25.35
N PRO A 395 17.61 19.25 -25.08
CA PRO A 395 18.30 20.10 -26.04
C PRO A 395 19.82 19.81 -26.14
N GLU A 396 20.43 19.10 -25.18
CA GLU A 396 21.84 18.68 -25.28
C GLU A 396 22.08 17.74 -26.46
N ILE A 397 21.05 17.07 -27.00
CA ILE A 397 21.14 16.22 -28.19
C ILE A 397 21.74 16.98 -29.39
N LEU A 398 21.57 18.31 -29.45
CA LEU A 398 22.18 19.14 -30.50
C LEU A 398 23.71 19.20 -30.42
N PHE A 399 24.28 19.04 -29.23
CA PHE A 399 25.73 19.08 -28.98
C PHE A 399 26.31 17.69 -28.75
N ASN A 400 25.52 16.75 -28.23
CA ASN A 400 25.91 15.36 -28.03
C ASN A 400 24.82 14.39 -28.53
N PRO A 401 24.74 14.17 -29.86
CA PRO A 401 23.74 13.28 -30.46
C PRO A 401 23.84 11.81 -29.99
N ASN A 402 25.00 11.40 -29.48
CA ASN A 402 25.25 10.05 -28.98
C ASN A 402 24.38 9.69 -27.76
N ILE A 403 23.82 10.67 -27.03
CA ILE A 403 22.90 10.43 -25.91
C ILE A 403 21.67 9.61 -26.34
N ILE A 404 21.26 9.75 -27.61
CA ILE A 404 20.16 8.99 -28.22
C ILE A 404 20.65 7.96 -29.24
N GLY A 405 21.94 7.59 -29.20
CA GLY A 405 22.53 6.58 -30.08
C GLY A 405 22.72 7.02 -31.53
N ILE A 406 22.76 8.33 -31.80
CA ILE A 406 23.07 8.84 -33.14
C ILE A 406 24.56 9.13 -33.24
N ASP A 407 25.23 8.39 -34.12
CA ASP A 407 26.64 8.60 -34.47
C ASP A 407 26.80 9.78 -35.45
N GLN A 408 26.61 11.00 -34.93
CA GLN A 408 26.85 12.24 -35.65
C GLN A 408 27.55 13.25 -34.74
N ALA A 409 28.35 14.12 -35.34
CA ALA A 409 29.02 15.22 -34.65
C ALA A 409 28.00 16.25 -34.14
N GLY A 410 28.28 16.80 -32.96
CA GLY A 410 27.52 17.90 -32.36
C GLY A 410 27.62 19.20 -33.15
N LEU A 411 26.76 20.15 -32.81
CA LEU A 411 26.70 21.46 -33.48
C LEU A 411 28.02 22.23 -33.39
N ASP A 412 28.63 22.29 -32.21
CA ASP A 412 29.91 22.94 -31.95
C ASP A 412 31.07 22.28 -32.71
N GLU A 413 31.15 20.95 -32.69
CA GLU A 413 32.13 20.19 -33.46
C GLU A 413 31.96 20.44 -34.97
N MET A 414 30.72 20.44 -35.47
CA MET A 414 30.42 20.66 -36.88
C MET A 414 30.80 22.07 -37.34
N VAL A 415 30.65 23.09 -36.48
CA VAL A 415 31.19 24.44 -36.74
C VAL A 415 32.71 24.37 -36.90
N GLY A 416 33.41 23.67 -36.01
CA GLY A 416 34.85 23.45 -36.11
C GLY A 416 35.28 22.75 -37.41
N VAL A 417 34.59 21.67 -37.79
CA VAL A 417 34.81 20.95 -39.06
C VAL A 417 34.60 21.88 -40.26
N SER A 418 33.53 22.67 -40.24
CA SER A 418 33.20 23.60 -41.30
C SER A 418 34.30 24.65 -41.47
N LEU A 419 34.74 25.29 -40.38
CA LEU A 419 35.81 26.28 -40.40
C LEU A 419 37.12 25.69 -40.96
N ARG A 420 37.51 24.48 -40.54
CA ARG A 420 38.70 23.79 -41.06
C ARG A 420 38.64 23.56 -42.58
N ARG A 421 37.47 23.26 -43.13
CA ARG A 421 37.30 23.08 -44.59
C ARG A 421 37.45 24.38 -45.39
N PHE A 422 37.28 25.54 -44.75
CA PHE A 422 37.49 26.85 -45.38
C PHE A 422 38.90 27.42 -45.17
N SER A 423 39.68 26.87 -44.23
CA SER A 423 41.07 27.23 -43.94
C SER A 423 41.97 27.45 -45.18
N PRO A 424 42.03 26.52 -46.17
CA PRO A 424 42.93 26.68 -47.31
C PRO A 424 42.48 27.74 -48.33
N LYS A 425 41.31 28.36 -48.17
CA LYS A 425 40.70 29.25 -49.18
C LYS A 425 41.07 30.74 -49.04
N GLY A 426 41.82 31.12 -48.01
CA GLY A 426 42.35 32.48 -47.89
C GLY A 426 42.76 32.88 -46.47
N ARG A 427 43.86 33.65 -46.35
CA ARG A 427 44.31 34.20 -45.06
C ARG A 427 43.23 35.10 -44.44
N GLY A 428 42.90 34.87 -43.18
CA GLY A 428 41.94 35.68 -42.40
C GLY A 428 40.47 35.40 -42.67
N LEU A 429 40.12 34.43 -43.54
CA LEU A 429 38.71 34.05 -43.75
C LEU A 429 38.12 33.40 -42.49
N GLU A 430 38.91 32.57 -41.79
CA GLU A 430 38.45 31.91 -40.55
C GLU A 430 38.06 32.91 -39.47
N GLU A 431 38.87 33.96 -39.26
CA GLU A 431 38.60 35.01 -38.27
C GLU A 431 37.33 35.79 -38.62
N LYS A 432 37.09 36.08 -39.91
CA LYS A 432 35.85 36.72 -40.36
C LYS A 432 34.64 35.84 -40.09
N LEU A 433 34.76 34.54 -40.32
CA LEU A 433 33.68 33.57 -40.07
C LEU A 433 33.40 33.41 -38.57
N THR A 434 34.44 33.29 -37.73
CA THR A 434 34.25 33.19 -36.27
C THR A 434 33.70 34.46 -35.65
N ASN A 435 34.01 35.62 -36.22
CA ASN A 435 33.48 36.92 -35.78
C ASN A 435 32.08 37.24 -36.34
N SER A 436 31.48 36.32 -37.10
CA SER A 436 30.17 36.50 -37.70
C SER A 436 29.37 35.20 -37.79
N ILE A 437 29.12 34.57 -36.65
CA ILE A 437 28.25 33.39 -36.56
C ILE A 437 26.82 33.87 -36.27
N LEU A 438 25.89 33.65 -37.20
CA LEU A 438 24.47 33.98 -37.04
C LEU A 438 23.67 32.73 -36.65
N LEU A 439 22.90 32.83 -35.58
CA LEU A 439 21.95 31.81 -35.12
C LEU A 439 20.54 32.15 -35.53
N THR A 440 19.88 31.22 -36.22
CA THR A 440 18.52 31.34 -36.75
C THR A 440 17.77 30.01 -36.64
N GLY A 441 16.43 30.03 -36.67
CA GLY A 441 15.57 28.87 -36.49
C GLY A 441 15.03 28.70 -35.06
N GLY A 442 14.07 27.79 -34.88
CA GLY A 442 13.34 27.57 -33.62
C GLY A 442 14.23 27.12 -32.46
N SER A 443 15.12 26.14 -32.68
CA SER A 443 16.02 25.63 -31.63
C SER A 443 16.98 26.67 -31.06
N CYS A 444 17.21 27.79 -31.76
CA CYS A 444 18.03 28.88 -31.24
C CYS A 444 17.35 29.68 -30.11
N LEU A 445 16.06 29.43 -29.85
CA LEU A 445 15.32 30.06 -28.78
C LEU A 445 15.59 29.43 -27.41
N PHE A 446 16.16 28.23 -27.36
CA PHE A 446 16.55 27.63 -26.08
C PHE A 446 17.48 28.57 -25.29
N PRO A 447 17.14 28.88 -24.03
CA PRO A 447 18.02 29.64 -23.16
C PRO A 447 19.39 28.95 -23.06
N GLY A 448 20.48 29.72 -23.11
CA GLY A 448 21.84 29.18 -23.01
C GLY A 448 22.51 28.78 -24.34
N MET A 449 21.75 28.69 -25.45
CA MET A 449 22.28 28.30 -26.78
C MET A 449 23.54 29.07 -27.19
N ASN A 450 23.51 30.41 -27.12
CA ASN A 450 24.63 31.24 -27.55
C ASN A 450 25.89 30.95 -26.73
N LYS A 451 25.75 30.85 -25.39
CA LYS A 451 26.88 30.63 -24.47
C LYS A 451 27.49 29.24 -24.69
N ARG A 452 26.64 28.20 -24.75
CA ARG A 452 27.09 26.82 -24.95
C ARG A 452 27.80 26.63 -26.29
N LEU A 453 27.26 27.23 -27.36
CA LEU A 453 27.91 27.18 -28.67
C LEU A 453 29.22 27.97 -28.68
N GLU A 454 29.26 29.14 -28.05
CA GLU A 454 30.49 29.92 -27.94
C GLU A 454 31.57 29.15 -27.20
N ALA A 455 31.25 28.54 -26.06
CA ALA A 455 32.16 27.71 -25.28
C ALA A 455 32.68 26.53 -26.11
N GLY A 456 31.80 25.81 -26.80
CA GLY A 456 32.20 24.69 -27.66
C GLY A 456 33.12 25.11 -28.82
N VAL A 457 32.79 26.20 -29.51
CA VAL A 457 33.66 26.73 -30.58
C VAL A 457 34.98 27.25 -30.01
N ARG A 458 34.96 27.90 -28.84
CA ARG A 458 36.16 28.40 -28.16
C ARG A 458 37.15 27.27 -27.86
N MET A 459 36.67 26.12 -27.40
CA MET A 459 37.50 24.95 -27.11
C MET A 459 38.23 24.39 -28.36
N ILE A 460 37.65 24.55 -29.54
CA ILE A 460 38.21 24.05 -30.79
C ILE A 460 39.18 25.07 -31.43
N ARG A 461 39.12 26.35 -31.01
CA ARG A 461 39.87 27.45 -31.64
C ARG A 461 41.12 27.83 -30.85
N PRO A 462 42.16 28.35 -31.53
CA PRO A 462 43.33 28.91 -30.85
C PRO A 462 42.93 29.99 -29.84
N CYS A 463 43.64 30.03 -28.71
CA CYS A 463 43.44 31.04 -27.67
C CYS A 463 43.54 32.46 -28.26
N GLY A 464 42.63 33.35 -27.86
CA GLY A 464 42.59 34.73 -28.36
C GLY A 464 41.84 34.94 -29.68
N THR A 465 41.35 33.88 -30.34
CA THR A 465 40.52 34.04 -31.54
C THR A 465 39.23 34.81 -31.20
N PRO A 466 38.88 35.90 -31.91
CA PRO A 466 37.61 36.58 -31.70
C PRO A 466 36.45 35.71 -32.20
N ILE A 467 35.52 35.41 -31.30
CA ILE A 467 34.30 34.66 -31.59
C ILE A 467 33.12 35.57 -31.27
N ARG A 468 32.24 35.77 -32.24
CA ARG A 468 31.03 36.57 -32.06
C ARG A 468 29.85 35.81 -32.61
N ILE A 469 29.01 35.36 -31.70
CA ILE A 469 27.75 34.68 -31.99
C ILE A 469 26.62 35.66 -31.81
N ILE A 470 25.87 35.89 -32.90
CA ILE A 470 24.71 36.77 -32.92
C ILE A 470 23.48 35.91 -33.14
N ARG A 471 22.48 36.07 -32.28
CA ARG A 471 21.15 35.50 -32.52
C ARG A 471 20.32 36.49 -33.33
N ALA A 472 19.63 35.99 -34.34
CA ALA A 472 18.68 36.76 -35.13
C ALA A 472 17.61 37.41 -34.22
N LYS A 473 17.04 38.55 -34.66
CA LYS A 473 16.07 39.30 -33.85
C LYS A 473 14.74 38.54 -33.74
N HIS A 474 14.34 37.89 -34.84
CA HIS A 474 13.20 36.98 -34.88
C HIS A 474 13.62 35.68 -35.57
N PRO A 475 14.30 34.75 -34.87
CA PRO A 475 14.91 33.55 -35.47
C PRO A 475 13.96 32.67 -36.29
N ILE A 476 12.67 32.67 -35.98
CA ILE A 476 11.65 31.90 -36.72
C ILE A 476 11.23 32.61 -38.01
N LEU A 477 11.11 33.94 -37.99
CA LEU A 477 10.54 34.73 -39.09
C LEU A 477 11.58 35.35 -40.01
N ASP A 478 12.82 35.53 -39.53
CA ASP A 478 13.85 36.27 -40.25
C ASP A 478 14.26 35.58 -41.57
N ALA A 479 14.13 34.26 -41.66
CA ALA A 479 14.30 33.53 -42.93
C ALA A 479 13.26 33.98 -43.98
N TRP A 480 11.99 34.03 -43.59
CA TRP A 480 10.91 34.48 -44.47
C TRP A 480 11.01 35.98 -44.78
N ARG A 481 11.35 36.81 -43.79
CA ARG A 481 11.55 38.25 -43.99
C ARG A 481 12.73 38.54 -44.93
N GLY A 482 13.83 37.81 -44.77
CA GLY A 482 14.98 37.89 -45.66
C GLY A 482 14.59 37.54 -47.10
N ALA A 483 13.86 36.44 -47.30
CA ALA A 483 13.34 36.05 -48.61
C ALA A 483 12.36 37.08 -49.19
N SER A 484 11.46 37.62 -48.38
CA SER A 484 10.51 38.67 -48.78
C SER A 484 11.23 39.95 -49.19
N SER A 485 12.22 40.39 -48.42
CA SER A 485 13.05 41.55 -48.77
C SER A 485 13.87 41.32 -50.04
N TYR A 486 14.41 40.11 -50.21
CA TYR A 486 15.15 39.72 -51.41
C TYR A 486 14.25 39.70 -52.65
N ALA A 487 13.03 39.17 -52.54
CA ALA A 487 12.04 39.16 -53.62
C ALA A 487 11.57 40.56 -54.03
N ALA A 488 11.60 41.52 -53.11
CA ALA A 488 11.28 42.93 -53.38
C ALA A 488 12.45 43.72 -54.00
N SER A 489 13.66 43.13 -54.10
CA SER A 489 14.83 43.80 -54.67
C SER A 489 14.71 43.98 -56.18
N LEU A 490 15.26 45.08 -56.71
CA LEU A 490 15.33 45.35 -58.15
C LEU A 490 16.14 44.29 -58.90
N GLN A 491 17.11 43.66 -58.23
CA GLN A 491 17.95 42.59 -58.80
C GLN A 491 17.28 41.22 -58.77
N PHE A 492 16.08 41.10 -58.20
CA PHE A 492 15.39 39.81 -58.08
C PHE A 492 15.18 39.15 -59.45
N SER A 493 14.84 39.92 -60.47
CA SER A 493 14.63 39.41 -61.84
C SER A 493 15.88 38.72 -62.42
N GLU A 494 17.08 39.21 -62.10
CA GLU A 494 18.36 38.64 -62.55
C GLU A 494 18.67 37.27 -61.93
N GLN A 495 18.01 36.94 -60.82
CA GLN A 495 18.18 35.71 -60.05
C GLN A 495 16.91 34.85 -60.03
N THR A 496 16.04 35.03 -61.04
CA THR A 496 14.83 34.23 -61.26
C THR A 496 14.89 33.49 -62.58
N PHE A 497 14.04 32.48 -62.74
CA PHE A 497 13.90 31.72 -63.96
C PHE A 497 12.42 31.64 -64.33
N SER A 498 12.13 31.74 -65.63
CA SER A 498 10.77 31.63 -66.14
C SER A 498 10.35 30.17 -66.26
N LYS A 499 9.04 29.94 -66.39
CA LYS A 499 8.52 28.61 -66.73
C LYS A 499 9.04 28.11 -68.09
N MET A 500 9.35 29.02 -69.01
CA MET A 500 9.93 28.67 -70.31
C MET A 500 11.38 28.18 -70.18
N ASP A 501 12.19 28.86 -69.36
CA ASP A 501 13.56 28.43 -69.06
C ASP A 501 13.60 26.99 -68.54
N TYR A 502 12.65 26.64 -67.67
CA TYR A 502 12.54 25.27 -67.15
C TYR A 502 12.20 24.24 -68.22
N TYR A 503 11.29 24.56 -69.15
CA TYR A 503 10.94 23.65 -70.23
C TYR A 503 12.05 23.44 -71.25
N GLU A 504 12.85 24.47 -71.53
CA GLU A 504 13.97 24.37 -72.47
C GLU A 504 15.20 23.70 -71.86
N LYS A 505 15.55 24.06 -70.61
CA LYS A 505 16.82 23.68 -69.98
C LYS A 505 16.69 22.47 -69.04
N GLY A 506 15.47 22.11 -68.65
CA GLY A 506 15.17 20.99 -67.78
C GLY A 506 15.55 21.21 -66.30
N GLU A 507 15.35 20.16 -65.49
CA GLU A 507 15.57 20.21 -64.04
C GLU A 507 17.05 20.33 -63.64
N ASP A 508 17.96 19.74 -64.43
CA ASP A 508 19.39 19.68 -64.09
C ASP A 508 20.05 21.06 -64.11
N TRP A 509 19.56 21.93 -65.00
CA TRP A 509 20.00 23.32 -65.06
C TRP A 509 19.68 24.07 -63.76
N LEU A 510 18.48 23.85 -63.18
CA LEU A 510 18.11 24.45 -61.89
C LEU A 510 18.97 23.93 -60.74
N ARG A 511 19.28 22.64 -60.72
CA ARG A 511 20.15 22.04 -59.68
C ARG A 511 21.56 22.62 -59.71
N GLY A 512 22.06 22.96 -60.90
CA GLY A 512 23.37 23.59 -61.10
C GLY A 512 23.38 25.12 -60.90
N TYR A 513 22.21 25.76 -60.81
CA TYR A 513 22.11 27.21 -60.73
C TYR A 513 22.62 27.72 -59.37
N LYS A 514 23.55 28.69 -59.42
CA LYS A 514 24.12 29.31 -58.23
C LYS A 514 23.52 30.69 -58.03
N PHE A 515 22.61 30.81 -57.06
CA PHE A 515 22.12 32.10 -56.62
C PHE A 515 23.28 32.98 -56.17
N ARG A 516 23.38 34.17 -56.76
CA ARG A 516 24.30 35.22 -56.32
C ARG A 516 23.52 36.15 -55.41
N TYR A 517 23.72 36.00 -54.11
CA TYR A 517 23.21 36.94 -53.13
C TYR A 517 24.10 38.19 -53.15
N THR A 518 23.73 39.17 -53.97
CA THR A 518 24.19 40.55 -53.81
C THR A 518 23.22 41.24 -52.85
N LEU A 519 23.71 41.62 -51.67
CA LEU A 519 23.00 42.52 -50.78
C LEU A 519 23.36 43.97 -51.15
#